data_AF-A0A3B8TRV8-F1
#
_entry.id   AF-A0A3B8TRV8-F1
#
_cell.length_a   1.000
_cell.length_b   1.000
_cell.length_c   1.000
_cell.angle_alpha   90.00
_cell.angle_beta   90.00
_cell.angle_gamma   90.00
#
_symmetry.space_group_name_H-M   'P 1'
#
loop_
_entity.id
_entity.type
_entity.pdbx_description
1 polymer ?
#
loop_
_entity_poly.entity_id
_entity_poly.type
_entity_poly.pdbx_seq_one_letter_code
_entity_poly.pdbx_strand_id
1 'polypeptide(L)'
;MKTLRNILPILILVITVSISEAQKNKIYSAQTNIDAYLSSKNPDDLLKAKQIIDEVVKHEKTIGFWKAWYTYGKVYQLLGSDSIAKSADPTYLLTALEAYDKSFDLADGRIDMYTKDDIIMYLKSLSVAFYNDGVDYYSGKDYETA
;
A
#
# COMPACT_ATOMS: atom_id res chain seq x y z
N MET A 1 -37.70 13.49 -25.80
CA MET A 1 -36.56 12.55 -25.96
C MET A 1 -35.21 13.21 -26.27
N LYS A 2 -35.12 14.29 -27.08
CA LYS A 2 -33.82 14.96 -27.36
C LYS A 2 -33.12 15.52 -26.12
N THR A 3 -33.84 16.05 -25.14
CA THR A 3 -33.29 16.55 -23.88
C THR A 3 -32.69 15.43 -23.03
N LEU A 4 -33.43 14.35 -22.78
CA LEU A 4 -32.95 13.21 -21.99
C LEU A 4 -31.68 12.55 -22.57
N ARG A 5 -31.60 12.46 -23.92
CA ARG A 5 -30.42 11.92 -24.63
C ARG A 5 -29.17 12.81 -24.48
N ASN A 6 -29.36 14.12 -24.32
CA ASN A 6 -28.25 15.07 -24.17
C ASN A 6 -27.80 15.22 -22.70
N ILE A 7 -28.67 14.89 -21.74
CA ILE A 7 -28.36 14.98 -20.29
C ILE A 7 -27.71 13.67 -19.79
N LEU A 8 -28.08 12.53 -20.38
CA LEU A 8 -27.57 11.21 -19.99
C LEU A 8 -26.02 11.10 -19.99
N PRO A 9 -25.27 11.56 -21.01
CA PRO A 9 -23.80 11.51 -20.97
C PRO A 9 -23.19 12.43 -19.91
N ILE A 10 -23.84 13.56 -19.60
CA ILE A 10 -23.39 14.49 -18.54
C ILE A 10 -23.60 13.85 -17.17
N LEU A 11 -24.73 13.17 -16.96
CA LEU A 11 -25.03 12.46 -15.72
C LEU A 11 -24.04 11.30 -15.48
N ILE A 12 -23.71 10.53 -16.54
CA ILE A 12 -22.71 9.46 -16.48
C ILE A 12 -21.32 10.03 -16.14
N LEU A 13 -20.92 11.15 -16.76
CA LEU A 13 -19.66 11.81 -16.47
C LEU A 13 -19.55 12.24 -15.00
N VAL A 14 -20.59 12.88 -14.46
CA VAL A 14 -20.63 13.32 -13.05
C VAL A 14 -20.50 12.13 -12.10
N ILE A 15 -21.19 11.01 -12.37
CA ILE A 15 -21.11 9.79 -11.55
C ILE A 15 -19.68 9.21 -11.56
N THR A 16 -19.01 9.16 -12.72
CA THR A 16 -17.64 8.62 -12.82
C THR A 16 -16.60 9.47 -12.08
N VAL A 17 -16.78 10.80 -12.04
CA VAL A 17 -15.87 11.70 -11.30
C VAL A 17 -16.06 11.54 -9.78
N SER A 18 -17.29 11.39 -9.29
CA SER A 18 -17.56 11.18 -7.86
C SER A 18 -16.95 9.88 -7.32
N ILE A 19 -16.96 8.81 -8.11
CA ILE A 19 -16.36 7.52 -7.73
C ILE A 19 -14.83 7.63 -7.68
N SER A 20 -14.22 8.42 -8.58
CA SER A 20 -12.77 8.63 -8.60
C SER A 20 -12.25 9.32 -7.33
N GLU A 21 -12.94 10.36 -6.85
CA GLU A 21 -12.53 11.06 -5.63
C GLU A 21 -12.79 10.22 -4.36
N ALA A 22 -13.81 9.36 -4.37
CA ALA A 22 -14.07 8.43 -3.27
C ALA A 22 -12.92 7.44 -3.04
N GLN A 23 -12.27 6.95 -4.10
CA GLN A 23 -11.14 6.01 -3.97
C GLN A 23 -9.87 6.69 -3.45
N LYS A 24 -9.63 7.95 -3.82
CA LYS A 24 -8.53 8.73 -3.22
C LYS A 24 -8.76 8.97 -1.73
N ASN A 25 -10.01 9.22 -1.31
CA ASN A 25 -10.37 9.37 0.10
C ASN A 25 -10.11 8.09 0.92
N LYS A 26 -10.28 6.91 0.31
CA LYS A 26 -9.94 5.64 0.97
C LYS A 26 -8.44 5.51 1.33
N ILE A 27 -7.53 6.16 0.59
CA ILE A 27 -6.10 6.18 0.96
C ILE A 27 -5.91 6.82 2.33
N TYR A 28 -6.59 7.94 2.58
CA TYR A 28 -6.57 8.59 3.89
C TYR A 28 -7.21 7.71 4.97
N SER A 29 -8.30 6.99 4.64
CA SER A 29 -8.87 6.01 5.57
C SER A 29 -7.89 4.89 5.93
N ALA A 30 -7.12 4.38 4.97
CA ALA A 30 -6.06 3.41 5.25
C ALA A 30 -4.98 4.01 6.15
N GLN A 31 -4.54 5.25 5.89
CA GLN A 31 -3.57 5.97 6.73
C GLN A 31 -4.07 6.17 8.16
N THR A 32 -5.32 6.56 8.35
CA THR A 32 -5.92 6.69 9.69
C THR A 32 -5.91 5.36 10.46
N ASN A 33 -6.14 4.23 9.77
CA ASN A 33 -6.05 2.92 10.39
C ASN A 33 -4.59 2.50 10.70
N ILE A 34 -3.63 2.91 9.87
CA ILE A 34 -2.20 2.77 10.20
C ILE A 34 -1.87 3.56 11.47
N ASP A 35 -2.29 4.82 11.57
CA ASP A 35 -2.02 5.67 12.73
C ASP A 35 -2.69 5.11 14.00
N ALA A 36 -3.91 4.58 13.87
CA ALA A 36 -4.60 3.87 14.93
C ALA A 36 -3.80 2.65 15.40
N TYR A 37 -3.35 1.78 14.48
CA TYR A 37 -2.47 0.65 14.80
C TYR A 37 -1.16 1.11 15.46
N LEU A 38 -0.50 2.14 14.95
CA LEU A 38 0.76 2.62 15.51
C LEU A 38 0.58 3.11 16.96
N SER A 39 -0.59 3.64 17.28
CA SER A 39 -0.96 4.14 18.61
C SER A 39 -1.43 3.03 19.56
N SER A 40 -2.31 2.14 19.10
CA SER A 40 -2.99 1.14 19.93
C SER A 40 -2.30 -0.23 19.93
N LYS A 41 -1.48 -0.50 18.91
CA LYS A 41 -0.95 -1.83 18.56
C LYS A 41 -2.04 -2.90 18.36
N ASN A 42 -3.26 -2.49 18.03
CA ASN A 42 -4.34 -3.42 17.72
C ASN A 42 -4.23 -3.91 16.26
N PRO A 43 -3.96 -5.21 16.03
CA PRO A 43 -3.82 -5.76 14.67
C PRO A 43 -5.08 -5.60 13.81
N ASP A 44 -6.26 -5.49 14.40
CA ASP A 44 -7.51 -5.27 13.65
C ASP A 44 -7.48 -3.96 12.85
N ASP A 45 -6.83 -2.92 13.37
CA ASP A 45 -6.70 -1.64 12.67
C ASP A 45 -5.78 -1.80 11.46
N LEU A 46 -4.69 -2.57 11.59
CA LEU A 46 -3.80 -2.87 10.47
C LEU A 46 -4.47 -3.75 9.40
N LEU A 47 -5.30 -4.73 9.81
CA LEU A 47 -6.09 -5.56 8.89
C LEU A 47 -7.13 -4.72 8.12
N LYS A 48 -7.78 -3.75 8.77
CA LYS A 48 -8.66 -2.80 8.09
C LYS A 48 -7.89 -1.95 7.08
N ALA A 49 -6.72 -1.44 7.44
CA ALA A 49 -5.87 -0.70 6.52
C ALA A 49 -5.52 -1.53 5.28
N LYS A 50 -5.19 -2.83 5.48
CA LYS A 50 -4.93 -3.80 4.41
C LYS A 50 -6.12 -3.96 3.47
N GLN A 51 -7.30 -4.25 4.01
CA GLN A 51 -8.53 -4.43 3.21
C GLN A 51 -8.81 -3.20 2.34
N ILE A 52 -8.70 -2.00 2.92
CA ILE A 52 -8.94 -0.75 2.21
C ILE A 52 -7.90 -0.56 1.09
N ILE A 53 -6.61 -0.69 1.39
CA ILE A 53 -5.57 -0.35 0.44
C ILE A 53 -5.44 -1.39 -0.69
N ASP A 54 -5.74 -2.67 -0.41
CA ASP A 54 -5.78 -3.75 -1.41
C ASP A 54 -6.81 -3.46 -2.52
N GLU A 55 -7.96 -2.87 -2.17
CA GLU A 55 -8.96 -2.44 -3.15
C GLU A 55 -8.46 -1.23 -3.96
N VAL A 56 -7.86 -0.25 -3.29
CA VAL A 56 -7.44 1.01 -3.90
C VAL A 56 -6.36 0.78 -4.96
N VAL A 57 -5.36 -0.07 -4.70
CA VAL A 57 -4.28 -0.31 -5.68
C VAL A 57 -4.74 -1.10 -6.91
N LYS A 58 -5.91 -1.76 -6.87
CA LYS A 58 -6.51 -2.49 -7.98
C LYS A 58 -7.52 -1.67 -8.78
N HIS A 59 -8.01 -0.56 -8.21
CA HIS A 59 -9.03 0.24 -8.85
C HIS A 59 -8.46 1.10 -9.98
N GLU A 60 -9.12 1.12 -11.14
CA GLU A 60 -8.65 1.78 -12.38
C GLU A 60 -8.24 3.26 -12.21
N LYS A 61 -8.91 3.99 -11.31
CA LYS A 61 -8.63 5.42 -11.06
C LYS A 61 -7.43 5.67 -10.15
N THR A 62 -6.98 4.67 -9.40
CA THR A 62 -5.94 4.80 -8.37
C THR A 62 -4.76 3.87 -8.57
N ILE A 63 -4.84 2.92 -9.51
CA ILE A 63 -3.72 2.04 -9.87
C ILE A 63 -2.48 2.81 -10.36
N GLY A 64 -2.67 3.98 -10.97
CA GLY A 64 -1.59 4.88 -11.39
C GLY A 64 -1.21 5.94 -10.35
N PHE A 65 -1.81 5.92 -9.15
CA PHE A 65 -1.58 6.94 -8.15
C PHE A 65 -0.52 6.50 -7.15
N TRP A 66 0.66 7.11 -7.23
CA TRP A 66 1.82 6.72 -6.42
C TRP A 66 1.54 6.68 -4.91
N LYS A 67 0.72 7.59 -4.38
CA LYS A 67 0.36 7.61 -2.95
C LYS A 67 -0.41 6.36 -2.50
N ALA A 68 -1.16 5.72 -3.41
CA ALA A 68 -1.82 4.45 -3.12
C ALA A 68 -0.77 3.36 -2.89
N TRP A 69 0.23 3.26 -3.77
CA TRP A 69 1.32 2.28 -3.68
C TRP A 69 2.25 2.54 -2.50
N TYR A 70 2.59 3.81 -2.20
CA TYR A 70 3.32 4.17 -0.98
C TYR A 70 2.57 3.71 0.28
N THR A 71 1.27 4.01 0.36
CA THR A 71 0.45 3.60 1.52
C THR A 71 0.32 2.09 1.60
N TYR A 72 0.20 1.40 0.46
CA TYR A 72 0.19 -0.05 0.38
C TYR A 72 1.50 -0.65 0.91
N GLY A 73 2.65 -0.11 0.49
CA GLY A 73 3.96 -0.51 1.00
C GLY A 73 4.06 -0.38 2.52
N LYS A 74 3.56 0.72 3.09
CA LYS A 74 3.53 0.93 4.56
C LYS A 74 2.71 -0.11 5.29
N VAL A 75 1.50 -0.42 4.80
CA VAL A 75 0.65 -1.44 5.42
C VAL A 75 1.36 -2.80 5.43
N TYR A 76 1.91 -3.21 4.29
CA TYR A 76 2.55 -4.52 4.16
C TYR A 76 3.87 -4.62 4.93
N GLN A 77 4.63 -3.53 5.03
CA GLN A 77 5.81 -3.50 5.88
C GLN A 77 5.46 -3.67 7.35
N LEU A 78 4.41 -2.98 7.83
CA LEU A 78 3.94 -3.13 9.20
C LEU A 78 3.43 -4.55 9.45
N LEU A 79 2.69 -5.15 8.51
CA LEU A 79 2.23 -6.54 8.60
C LEU A 79 3.40 -7.53 8.69
N GLY A 80 4.45 -7.34 7.87
CA GLY A 80 5.63 -8.19 7.90
C GLY A 80 6.59 -7.93 9.06
N SER A 81 6.43 -6.79 9.77
CA SER A 81 7.25 -6.44 10.94
C SER A 81 6.55 -6.74 12.27
N ASP A 82 5.23 -6.87 12.27
CA ASP A 82 4.43 -7.25 13.44
C ASP A 82 4.55 -8.76 13.69
N SER A 83 4.89 -9.17 14.92
CA SER A 83 5.19 -10.57 15.22
C SER A 83 3.96 -11.49 15.10
N ILE A 84 2.76 -10.96 15.30
CA ILE A 84 1.51 -11.74 15.16
C ILE A 84 1.14 -11.80 13.69
N ALA A 85 1.13 -10.66 12.99
CA ALA A 85 0.72 -10.61 11.59
C ALA A 85 1.72 -11.27 10.63
N LYS A 86 3.03 -11.19 10.86
CA LYS A 86 4.08 -11.80 10.02
C LYS A 86 3.88 -13.31 9.85
N SER A 87 3.35 -13.98 10.88
CA SER A 87 3.08 -15.42 10.85
C SER A 87 2.00 -15.84 9.84
N ALA A 88 1.14 -14.91 9.43
CA ALA A 88 0.04 -15.19 8.51
C ALA A 88 0.49 -15.26 7.05
N ASP A 89 1.53 -14.50 6.66
CA ASP A 89 2.05 -14.47 5.30
C ASP A 89 3.52 -14.00 5.29
N PRO A 90 4.47 -14.87 4.91
CA PRO A 90 5.88 -14.52 4.87
C PRO A 90 6.23 -13.53 3.74
N THR A 91 5.33 -13.33 2.76
CA THR A 91 5.58 -12.49 1.58
C THR A 91 5.31 -11.00 1.81
N TYR A 92 4.84 -10.62 3.01
CA TYR A 92 4.47 -9.22 3.30
C TYR A 92 5.61 -8.23 3.11
N LEU A 93 6.83 -8.56 3.54
CA LEU A 93 7.98 -7.66 3.36
C LEU A 93 8.37 -7.52 1.87
N LEU A 94 8.28 -8.61 1.09
CA LEU A 94 8.51 -8.56 -0.36
C LEU A 94 7.45 -7.68 -1.05
N THR A 95 6.19 -7.87 -0.67
CA THR A 95 5.07 -7.06 -1.17
C THR A 95 5.28 -5.58 -0.85
N ALA A 96 5.83 -5.25 0.33
CA ALA A 96 6.15 -3.88 0.69
C ALA A 96 7.24 -3.28 -0.20
N LEU A 97 8.32 -4.04 -0.47
CA LEU A 97 9.41 -3.65 -1.35
C LEU A 97 8.89 -3.32 -2.76
N GLU A 98 8.15 -4.24 -3.39
CA GLU A 98 7.59 -4.07 -4.73
C GLU A 98 6.66 -2.86 -4.82
N ALA A 99 5.90 -2.58 -3.75
CA ALA A 99 5.01 -1.45 -3.70
C ALA A 99 5.73 -0.11 -3.60
N TYR A 100 6.82 -0.04 -2.83
CA TYR A 100 7.64 1.17 -2.76
C TYR A 100 8.35 1.44 -4.07
N ASP A 101 8.86 0.41 -4.75
CA ASP A 101 9.45 0.51 -6.08
C ASP A 101 8.44 1.07 -7.09
N LYS A 102 7.25 0.46 -7.15
CA LYS A 102 6.14 0.95 -7.99
C LYS A 102 5.69 2.36 -7.65
N SER A 103 5.71 2.74 -6.36
CA SER A 103 5.41 4.11 -5.94
C SER A 103 6.43 5.10 -6.50
N PHE A 104 7.72 4.77 -6.50
CA PHE A 104 8.76 5.62 -7.09
C PHE A 104 8.56 5.80 -8.59
N ASP A 105 8.32 4.70 -9.31
CA ASP A 105 8.08 4.73 -10.76
C ASP A 105 6.89 5.62 -11.13
N LEU A 106 5.77 5.48 -10.42
CA LEU A 106 4.55 6.25 -10.68
C LEU A 106 4.66 7.71 -10.23
N ALA A 107 5.51 8.00 -9.24
CA ALA A 107 5.70 9.36 -8.77
C ALA A 107 6.33 10.23 -9.84
N ASP A 108 7.21 9.69 -10.69
CA ASP A 108 7.84 10.40 -11.81
C ASP A 108 8.43 11.75 -11.34
N GLY A 109 9.22 11.71 -10.27
CA GLY A 109 9.83 12.90 -9.65
C GLY A 109 8.89 13.79 -8.82
N ARG A 110 7.59 13.47 -8.73
CA ARG A 110 6.60 14.24 -7.94
C ARG A 110 6.51 13.81 -6.47
N ILE A 111 7.40 12.95 -6.01
CA ILE A 111 7.47 12.56 -4.61
C ILE A 111 8.10 13.69 -3.80
N ASP A 112 7.46 14.11 -2.73
CA ASP A 112 8.04 15.12 -1.85
C ASP A 112 9.24 14.54 -1.08
N MET A 113 10.11 15.42 -0.59
CA MET A 113 11.34 15.04 0.09
C MET A 113 11.08 14.18 1.33
N TYR A 114 10.05 14.48 2.12
CA TYR A 114 9.74 13.74 3.34
C TYR A 114 9.29 12.32 3.00
N THR A 115 8.40 12.16 2.02
CA THR A 115 7.96 10.84 1.59
C THR A 115 9.11 10.03 0.97
N LYS A 116 10.03 10.69 0.25
CA LYS A 116 11.24 10.04 -0.26
C LYS A 116 12.13 9.52 0.87
N ASP A 117 12.40 10.35 1.88
CA ASP A 117 13.23 9.99 3.02
C ASP A 117 12.62 8.84 3.82
N ASP A 118 11.29 8.87 4.03
CA ASP A 118 10.53 7.77 4.64
C ASP A 118 10.74 6.45 3.89
N ILE A 119 10.55 6.45 2.56
CA ILE A 119 10.73 5.23 1.77
C ILE A 119 12.18 4.75 1.85
N ILE A 120 13.17 5.64 1.82
CA ILE A 120 14.58 5.25 1.97
C ILE A 120 14.81 4.57 3.34
N MET A 121 14.22 5.11 4.41
CA MET A 121 14.29 4.48 5.73
C MET A 121 13.63 3.11 5.75
N TYR A 122 12.47 2.97 5.10
CA TYR A 122 11.77 1.71 4.95
C TYR A 122 12.56 0.67 4.16
N LEU A 123 13.16 1.05 3.04
CA LEU A 123 14.03 0.17 2.24
C LEU A 123 15.25 -0.29 3.02
N LYS A 124 15.86 0.58 3.85
CA LYS A 124 16.94 0.18 4.76
C LYS A 124 16.47 -0.86 5.78
N SER A 125 15.30 -0.66 6.38
CA SER A 125 14.71 -1.63 7.32
C SER A 125 14.41 -2.96 6.66
N LEU A 126 13.86 -2.95 5.44
CA LEU A 126 13.59 -4.15 4.65
C LEU A 126 14.88 -4.89 4.29
N SER A 127 15.93 -4.15 3.90
CA SER A 127 17.23 -4.75 3.59
C SER A 127 17.82 -5.52 4.78
N VAL A 128 17.71 -4.96 5.99
CA VAL A 128 18.13 -5.65 7.23
C VAL A 128 17.27 -6.89 7.49
N ALA A 129 15.95 -6.79 7.32
CA ALA A 129 15.05 -7.91 7.54
C ALA A 129 15.33 -9.07 6.57
N PHE A 130 15.46 -8.79 5.27
CA PHE A 130 15.77 -9.82 4.27
C PHE A 130 17.16 -10.44 4.49
N TYR A 131 18.15 -9.64 4.88
CA TYR A 131 19.46 -10.19 5.22
C TYR A 131 19.37 -11.17 6.38
N ASN A 132 18.64 -10.83 7.44
CA ASN A 132 18.45 -11.72 8.59
C ASN A 132 17.66 -12.98 8.21
N ASP A 133 16.56 -12.83 7.46
CA ASP A 133 15.77 -13.97 6.98
C ASP A 133 16.66 -14.91 6.12
N GLY A 134 17.52 -14.37 5.25
CA GLY A 134 18.48 -15.16 4.46
C GLY A 134 19.54 -15.87 5.31
N VAL A 135 20.07 -15.21 6.35
CA VAL A 135 20.98 -15.85 7.32
C VAL A 135 20.29 -17.01 8.05
N ASP A 136 19.02 -16.84 8.42
CA ASP A 136 18.23 -17.86 9.11
C ASP A 136 17.96 -19.05 8.19
N TYR A 137 17.52 -18.83 6.94
CA TYR A 137 17.33 -19.89 5.95
C TYR A 137 18.64 -20.64 5.64
N TYR A 138 19.74 -19.92 5.43
CA TYR A 138 21.05 -20.52 5.18
C TYR A 138 21.52 -21.38 6.36
N SER A 139 21.35 -20.88 7.59
CA SER A 139 21.69 -21.62 8.82
C SER A 139 20.79 -22.85 9.00
N GLY A 140 19.52 -22.74 8.62
CA GLY A 140 18.54 -23.82 8.56
C GLY A 140 18.77 -24.82 7.42
N LYS A 141 19.74 -24.55 6.52
CA LYS A 141 20.04 -25.33 5.31
C LYS A 141 18.92 -25.33 4.27
N ASP A 142 18.02 -24.36 4.33
CA ASP A 142 17.03 -24.10 3.29
C ASP A 142 17.65 -23.19 2.22
N TYR A 143 18.51 -23.79 1.40
CA TYR A 143 19.29 -23.04 0.39
C TYR A 143 18.46 -22.59 -0.82
N GLU A 144 17.27 -23.14 -1.01
CA GLU A 144 16.39 -22.73 -2.11
C GLU A 144 15.71 -21.39 -1.78
N THR A 145 15.43 -21.15 -0.50
CA THR A 145 14.75 -19.94 -0.01
C THR A 145 15.73 -18.84 0.44
N ALA A 146 16.95 -19.21 0.86
CA ALA A 146 18.01 -18.29 1.29
C ALA A 146 18.53 -17.38 0.16
#